data_AF-A0A7J8TEV0-F1
#
_entry.id   AF-A0A7J8TEV0-F1
#
_cell.length_a   1.000
_cell.length_b   1.000
_cell.length_c   1.000
_cell.angle_alpha   90.00
_cell.angle_beta   90.00
_cell.angle_gamma   90.00
#
_symmetry.space_group_name_H-M   'P 1'
#
loop_
_entity.id
_entity.type
_entity.pdbx_description
1 polymer ?
#
loop_
_entity_poly.entity_id
_entity_poly.type
_entity_poly.pdbx_seq_one_letter_code
_entity_poly.pdbx_strand_id
1 'polypeptide(L)'
;MLLDPKRGLLKQIIRQFDSSSLLRKKRVSGTIRNCCFEAENQLQNLLLISEFLWPALLLPVAGNKIYGEQDTSKMPLELGSALSIDREPVKDPEIRVQALEAIYLIALQEAGRRALWSVNGPRILQVGYEDEEDPKVMEAYEQIGSLLVHGSESEEPSTTTSK
;
A
#
# COMPACT_ATOMS: atom_id res chain seq x y z
N MET A 1 -13.63 -3.52 -19.15
CA MET A 1 -13.39 -2.34 -18.28
C MET A 1 -11.92 -2.31 -17.85
N LEU A 2 -11.43 -1.25 -17.22
CA LEU A 2 -10.02 -1.10 -16.81
C LEU A 2 -9.57 -2.18 -15.82
N LEU A 3 -10.47 -2.56 -14.91
CA LEU A 3 -10.29 -3.59 -13.88
C LEU A 3 -10.52 -5.02 -14.37
N ASP A 4 -10.85 -5.20 -15.65
CA ASP A 4 -11.05 -6.54 -16.20
C ASP A 4 -9.70 -7.29 -16.26
N PRO A 5 -9.50 -8.35 -15.46
CA PRO A 5 -8.21 -9.03 -15.38
C PRO A 5 -7.82 -9.67 -16.71
N LYS A 6 -8.79 -10.04 -17.57
CA LYS A 6 -8.51 -10.64 -18.88
C LYS A 6 -7.84 -9.68 -19.85
N ARG A 7 -8.00 -8.37 -19.64
CA ARG A 7 -7.42 -7.34 -20.50
C ARG A 7 -6.03 -6.89 -20.03
N GLY A 8 -5.71 -7.09 -18.75
CA GLY A 8 -4.39 -6.73 -18.18
C GLY A 8 -4.03 -5.25 -18.23
N LEU A 9 -4.99 -4.35 -18.53
CA LEU A 9 -4.71 -2.92 -18.75
C LEU A 9 -4.21 -2.22 -17.48
N LEU A 10 -4.85 -2.47 -16.34
CA LEU A 10 -4.42 -1.88 -15.07
C LEU A 10 -2.98 -2.30 -14.72
N LYS A 11 -2.61 -3.57 -14.93
CA LYS A 11 -1.23 -4.04 -14.77
C LYS A 11 -0.25 -3.25 -15.64
N GLN A 12 -0.59 -2.99 -16.91
CA GLN A 12 0.28 -2.20 -17.79
C GLN A 12 0.44 -0.74 -17.33
N ILE A 13 -0.63 -0.15 -16.78
CA ILE A 13 -0.60 1.20 -16.21
C ILE A 13 0.27 1.24 -14.95
N ILE A 14 0.11 0.29 -14.04
CA ILE A 14 0.88 0.22 -12.80
C ILE A 14 2.39 0.18 -13.08
N ARG A 15 2.82 -0.60 -14.08
CA ARG A 15 4.24 -0.67 -14.49
C ARG A 15 4.82 0.65 -14.98
N GLN A 16 3.99 1.64 -15.30
CA GLN A 16 4.47 2.98 -15.66
C GLN A 16 4.87 3.82 -14.44
N PHE A 17 4.66 3.33 -13.22
CA PHE A 17 5.10 3.99 -11.99
C PHE A 17 6.63 4.05 -11.86
N ASP A 18 7.36 3.15 -12.53
CA ASP A 18 8.83 3.15 -12.60
C ASP A 18 9.40 4.22 -13.56
N SER A 19 8.54 4.98 -14.24
CA SER A 19 8.98 6.03 -15.17
C SER A 19 9.73 7.15 -14.46
N SER A 20 10.80 7.66 -15.05
CA SER A 20 11.49 8.87 -14.56
C SER A 20 10.61 10.14 -14.61
N SER A 21 9.51 10.13 -15.36
CA SER A 21 8.59 11.27 -15.46
C SER A 21 7.69 11.36 -14.23
N LEU A 22 7.90 12.40 -13.42
CA LEU A 22 7.05 12.70 -12.27
C LEU A 22 5.56 12.81 -12.66
N LEU A 23 5.28 13.49 -13.79
CA LEU A 23 3.92 13.60 -14.32
C LEU A 23 3.30 12.22 -14.59
N ARG A 24 4.08 11.28 -15.13
CA ARG A 24 3.58 9.92 -15.38
C ARG A 24 3.31 9.17 -14.09
N LYS A 25 4.22 9.22 -13.11
CA LYS A 25 4.01 8.61 -11.78
C LYS A 25 2.72 9.11 -11.12
N LYS A 26 2.50 10.43 -11.18
CA LYS A 26 1.31 11.10 -10.66
C LYS A 26 0.02 10.64 -11.35
N ARG A 27 0.02 10.53 -12.67
CA ARG A 27 -1.15 10.02 -13.42
C ARG A 27 -1.43 8.55 -13.12
N VAL A 28 -0.38 7.74 -12.95
CA VAL A 28 -0.51 6.33 -12.58
C VAL A 28 -1.10 6.21 -11.17
N SER A 29 -0.54 6.92 -10.18
CA SER A 29 -1.06 6.91 -8.79
C SER A 29 -2.53 7.31 -8.73
N GLY A 30 -2.90 8.43 -9.37
CA GLY A 30 -4.29 8.86 -9.45
C GLY A 30 -5.20 7.86 -10.16
N THR A 31 -4.70 7.15 -11.18
CA THR A 31 -5.47 6.10 -11.86
C THR A 31 -5.70 4.89 -10.95
N ILE A 32 -4.68 4.47 -10.20
CA ILE A 32 -4.80 3.38 -9.22
C ILE A 32 -5.80 3.75 -8.14
N ARG A 33 -5.68 4.95 -7.55
CA ARG A 33 -6.64 5.48 -6.58
C ARG A 33 -8.07 5.47 -7.12
N ASN A 34 -8.27 6.00 -8.32
CA ASN A 34 -9.59 6.05 -8.95
C ASN A 34 -10.20 4.64 -9.12
N CYS A 35 -9.37 3.65 -9.45
CA CYS A 35 -9.82 2.26 -9.51
C CYS A 35 -10.20 1.68 -8.15
N CYS A 36 -9.52 2.10 -7.07
CA CYS A 36 -9.78 1.59 -5.72
C CYS A 36 -11.10 2.09 -5.12
N PHE A 37 -11.75 3.11 -5.69
CA PHE A 37 -13.12 3.47 -5.28
C PHE A 37 -14.13 2.35 -5.53
N GLU A 38 -13.85 1.45 -6.48
CA GLU A 38 -14.66 0.27 -6.76
C GLU A 38 -14.18 -0.96 -5.95
N ALA A 39 -13.33 -0.79 -4.93
CA ALA A 39 -12.76 -1.91 -4.18
C ALA A 39 -13.82 -2.84 -3.59
N GLU A 40 -14.96 -2.33 -3.10
CA GLU A 40 -16.07 -3.17 -2.61
C GLU A 40 -16.52 -4.21 -3.65
N ASN A 41 -16.64 -3.81 -4.92
CA ASN A 41 -17.12 -4.66 -6.01
C ASN A 41 -16.01 -5.39 -6.78
N GLN A 42 -14.78 -4.87 -6.72
CA GLN A 42 -13.68 -5.28 -7.61
C GLN A 42 -12.43 -5.70 -6.84
N LEU A 43 -12.52 -5.91 -5.52
CA LEU A 43 -11.38 -6.30 -4.67
C LEU A 43 -10.64 -7.51 -5.24
N GLN A 44 -11.36 -8.56 -5.64
CA GLN A 44 -10.74 -9.76 -6.20
C GLN A 44 -9.88 -9.42 -7.42
N ASN A 45 -10.37 -8.56 -8.32
CA ASN A 45 -9.64 -8.15 -9.52
C ASN A 45 -8.41 -7.29 -9.19
N LEU A 46 -8.51 -6.43 -8.17
CA LEU A 46 -7.38 -5.66 -7.65
C LEU A 46 -6.31 -6.59 -7.04
N LEU A 47 -6.72 -7.58 -6.24
CA LEU A 47 -5.80 -8.50 -5.56
C LEU A 47 -5.15 -9.50 -6.52
N LEU A 48 -5.77 -9.81 -7.67
CA LEU A 48 -5.15 -10.62 -8.73
C LEU A 48 -3.87 -9.99 -9.30
N ILE A 49 -3.69 -8.68 -9.14
CA ILE A 49 -2.48 -7.95 -9.57
C ILE A 49 -1.67 -7.41 -8.39
N SER A 50 -1.87 -7.97 -7.20
CA SER A 50 -1.22 -7.58 -5.94
C SER A 50 0.30 -7.51 -6.02
N GLU A 51 0.93 -8.41 -6.78
CA GLU A 51 2.37 -8.41 -7.05
C GLU A 51 2.87 -7.05 -7.57
N PHE A 52 2.10 -6.39 -8.45
CA PHE A 52 2.44 -5.07 -9.00
C PHE A 52 1.81 -3.93 -8.21
N LEU A 53 0.61 -4.16 -7.66
CA LEU A 53 -0.17 -3.15 -6.95
C LEU A 53 0.51 -2.74 -5.65
N TRP A 54 0.97 -3.71 -4.84
CA TRP A 54 1.56 -3.41 -3.54
C TRP A 54 2.85 -2.61 -3.65
N PRO A 55 3.83 -2.94 -4.50
CA PRO A 55 5.00 -2.08 -4.72
C PRO A 55 4.62 -0.66 -5.14
N ALA A 56 3.67 -0.49 -6.06
CA ALA A 56 3.26 0.83 -6.53
C ALA A 56 2.58 1.68 -5.45
N LEU A 57 1.92 1.06 -4.48
CA LEU A 57 1.24 1.74 -3.37
C LEU A 57 2.14 1.93 -2.14
N LEU A 58 2.96 0.93 -1.80
CA LEU A 58 3.72 0.91 -0.55
C LEU A 58 5.10 1.58 -0.66
N LEU A 59 5.79 1.47 -1.81
CA LEU A 59 7.11 2.11 -1.97
C LEU A 59 7.07 3.64 -1.81
N PRO A 60 6.05 4.37 -2.32
CA PRO A 60 5.96 5.82 -2.14
C PRO A 60 5.80 6.26 -0.67
N VAL A 61 5.31 5.36 0.19
CA VAL A 61 4.90 5.64 1.57
C VAL A 61 5.73 4.85 2.58
N ALA A 62 6.88 4.31 2.17
CA ALA A 62 7.75 3.50 3.03
C ALA A 62 8.80 4.32 3.80
N GLY A 63 8.77 5.64 3.70
CA GLY A 63 9.82 6.52 4.25
C GLY A 63 11.21 6.26 3.64
N ASN A 64 12.25 6.73 4.32
CA ASN A 64 13.64 6.70 3.84
C ASN A 64 14.49 5.60 4.49
N LYS A 65 13.92 4.84 5.43
CA LYS A 65 14.67 3.82 6.18
C LYS A 65 14.91 2.59 5.32
N ILE A 66 16.11 2.03 5.48
CA ILE A 66 16.46 0.69 4.99
C ILE A 66 15.84 -0.32 5.95
N TYR A 67 15.03 -1.23 5.42
CA TYR A 67 14.35 -2.24 6.23
C TYR A 67 15.29 -3.40 6.52
N GLY A 68 15.28 -3.89 7.76
CA GLY A 68 16.05 -5.06 8.16
C GLY A 68 15.40 -6.36 7.70
N GLU A 69 16.19 -7.44 7.69
CA GLU A 69 15.77 -8.78 7.24
C GLU A 69 14.52 -9.29 7.97
N GLN A 70 14.36 -8.98 9.27
CA GLN A 70 13.18 -9.39 10.04
C GLN A 70 11.86 -8.82 9.50
N ASP A 71 11.91 -7.63 8.90
CA ASP A 71 10.75 -6.98 8.29
C ASP A 71 10.58 -7.43 6.84
N THR A 72 11.67 -7.52 6.07
CA THR A 72 11.62 -7.82 4.63
C THR A 72 11.39 -9.29 4.33
N SER A 73 11.72 -10.22 5.23
CA SER A 73 11.41 -11.65 5.07
C SER A 73 9.90 -11.95 5.07
N LYS A 74 9.08 -11.01 5.55
CA LYS A 74 7.61 -11.10 5.58
C LYS A 74 6.95 -10.41 4.37
N MET A 75 7.75 -9.83 3.47
CA MET A 75 7.28 -9.08 2.32
C MET A 75 7.42 -9.91 1.03
N PRO A 76 6.61 -9.64 -0.01
CA PRO A 76 6.86 -10.16 -1.34
C PRO A 76 8.26 -9.76 -1.83
N LEU A 77 8.89 -10.62 -2.65
CA LEU A 77 10.28 -10.45 -3.08
C LEU A 77 10.56 -9.08 -3.70
N GLU A 78 9.68 -8.59 -4.58
CA GLU A 78 9.83 -7.30 -5.25
C GLU A 78 9.86 -6.13 -4.25
N LEU A 79 8.96 -6.18 -3.26
CA LEU A 79 8.84 -5.16 -2.22
C LEU A 79 10.01 -5.25 -1.23
N GLY A 80 10.30 -6.44 -0.70
CA GLY A 80 11.38 -6.65 0.25
C GLY A 80 12.75 -6.29 -0.31
N SER A 81 13.02 -6.64 -1.57
CA SER A 81 14.29 -6.31 -2.23
C SER A 81 14.45 -4.79 -2.40
N ALA A 82 13.39 -4.09 -2.81
CA ALA A 82 13.41 -2.64 -2.97
C ALA A 82 13.52 -1.90 -1.63
N LEU A 83 12.95 -2.46 -0.55
CA LEU A 83 13.00 -1.86 0.78
C LEU A 83 14.30 -2.15 1.56
N SER A 84 15.09 -3.13 1.11
CA SER A 84 16.37 -3.53 1.71
C SER A 84 17.57 -2.71 1.24
N ILE A 85 17.39 -1.76 0.34
CA ILE A 85 18.45 -0.91 -0.22
C ILE A 85 18.14 0.57 -0.01
N ASP A 86 19.16 1.41 -0.15
CA ASP A 86 18.97 2.86 -0.21
C ASP A 86 18.16 3.25 -1.45
N ARG A 87 17.20 4.15 -1.26
CA ARG A 87 16.24 4.56 -2.29
C ARG A 87 15.96 6.05 -2.22
N GLU A 88 15.80 6.68 -3.37
CA GLU A 88 15.30 8.05 -3.40
C GLU A 88 13.79 8.06 -3.08
N PRO A 89 13.34 8.79 -2.04
CA PRO A 89 11.94 8.87 -1.72
C PRO A 89 11.13 9.62 -2.77
N VAL A 90 9.84 9.29 -2.83
CA VAL A 90 8.87 10.06 -3.60
C VAL A 90 8.58 11.37 -2.86
N LYS A 91 9.12 12.48 -3.38
CA LYS A 91 9.00 13.81 -2.78
C LYS A 91 7.65 14.50 -3.03
N ASP A 92 6.88 14.07 -4.04
CA ASP A 92 5.60 14.70 -4.37
C ASP A 92 4.52 14.21 -3.38
N PRO A 93 3.96 15.11 -2.55
CA PRO A 93 2.98 14.72 -1.53
C PRO A 93 1.68 14.20 -2.14
N GLU A 94 1.30 14.63 -3.34
CA GLU A 94 0.07 14.16 -3.99
C GLU A 94 0.18 12.68 -4.36
N ILE A 95 1.36 12.22 -4.80
CA ILE A 95 1.58 10.80 -5.08
C ILE A 95 1.41 9.97 -3.81
N ARG A 96 1.98 10.43 -2.68
CA ARG A 96 1.89 9.76 -1.38
C ARG A 96 0.45 9.72 -0.87
N VAL A 97 -0.26 10.85 -0.91
CA VAL A 97 -1.69 10.92 -0.54
C VAL A 97 -2.51 9.96 -1.40
N GLN A 98 -2.34 9.97 -2.73
CA GLN A 98 -3.10 9.08 -3.62
C GLN A 98 -2.82 7.60 -3.34
N ALA A 99 -1.59 7.25 -2.99
CA ALA A 99 -1.23 5.89 -2.60
C ALA A 99 -1.88 5.49 -1.26
N LEU A 100 -1.83 6.37 -0.26
CA LEU A 100 -2.48 6.16 1.04
C LEU A 100 -4.00 6.01 0.89
N GLU A 101 -4.66 6.90 0.16
CA GLU A 101 -6.11 6.80 -0.10
C GLU A 101 -6.47 5.51 -0.83
N ALA A 102 -5.65 5.04 -1.78
CA ALA A 102 -5.86 3.75 -2.44
C ALA A 102 -5.73 2.57 -1.46
N ILE A 103 -4.72 2.60 -0.59
CA ILE A 103 -4.54 1.60 0.47
C ILE A 103 -5.74 1.62 1.42
N TYR A 104 -6.20 2.80 1.85
CA TYR A 104 -7.38 2.98 2.69
C TYR A 104 -8.62 2.32 2.07
N LEU A 105 -8.92 2.61 0.80
CA LEU A 105 -10.09 2.07 0.10
C LEU A 105 -10.05 0.54 -0.01
N ILE A 106 -8.86 -0.04 -0.25
CA ILE A 106 -8.66 -1.50 -0.22
C ILE A 106 -8.86 -2.03 1.20
N ALA A 107 -8.28 -1.38 2.20
CA ALA A 107 -8.33 -1.76 3.61
C ALA A 107 -9.71 -1.52 4.27
N LEU A 108 -10.64 -0.79 3.64
CA LEU A 108 -12.03 -0.78 4.12
C LEU A 108 -12.65 -2.18 4.05
N GLN A 109 -12.19 -3.00 3.11
CA GLN A 109 -12.65 -4.37 2.93
C GLN A 109 -11.82 -5.32 3.79
N GLU A 110 -12.46 -6.27 4.49
CA GLU A 110 -11.77 -7.20 5.38
C GLU A 110 -10.69 -8.02 4.66
N ALA A 111 -11.02 -8.59 3.49
CA ALA A 111 -10.04 -9.32 2.68
C ALA A 111 -8.91 -8.42 2.16
N GLY A 112 -9.17 -7.13 1.95
CA GLY A 112 -8.16 -6.14 1.57
C GLY A 112 -7.22 -5.83 2.73
N ARG A 113 -7.74 -5.69 3.96
CA ARG A 113 -6.91 -5.59 5.17
C ARG A 113 -6.02 -6.80 5.32
N ARG A 114 -6.59 -8.02 5.25
CA ARG A 114 -5.81 -9.26 5.37
C ARG A 114 -4.70 -9.34 4.31
N ALA A 115 -4.98 -8.91 3.09
CA ALA A 115 -3.95 -8.82 2.04
C ALA A 115 -2.86 -7.79 2.36
N LEU A 116 -3.20 -6.61 2.91
CA LEU A 116 -2.22 -5.62 3.36
C LEU A 116 -1.34 -6.15 4.50
N TRP A 117 -1.93 -6.86 5.47
CA TRP A 117 -1.20 -7.50 6.57
C TRP A 117 -0.23 -8.57 6.07
N SER A 118 -0.64 -9.37 5.07
CA SER A 118 0.21 -10.43 4.50
C SER A 118 1.49 -9.94 3.81
N VAL A 119 1.59 -8.65 3.50
CA VAL A 119 2.78 -8.03 2.87
C VAL A 119 3.55 -7.13 3.83
N ASN A 120 3.31 -7.24 5.14
CA ASN A 120 3.88 -6.38 6.18
C ASN A 120 3.53 -4.89 6.01
N GLY A 121 2.39 -4.60 5.38
CA GLY A 121 1.93 -3.24 5.08
C GLY A 121 1.82 -2.31 6.29
N PRO A 122 1.27 -2.74 7.45
CA PRO A 122 1.19 -1.88 8.64
C PRO A 122 2.56 -1.39 9.11
N ARG A 123 3.59 -2.25 9.06
CA ARG A 123 4.96 -1.87 9.42
C ARG A 123 5.52 -0.83 8.44
N ILE A 124 5.23 -0.98 7.16
CA ILE A 124 5.64 -0.02 6.14
C ILE A 124 5.03 1.36 6.40
N LEU A 125 3.71 1.40 6.66
CA LEU A 125 3.00 2.64 6.97
C LEU A 125 3.50 3.31 8.25
N GLN A 126 3.79 2.52 9.30
CA GLN A 126 4.36 3.03 10.54
C GLN A 126 5.69 3.74 10.30
N VAL A 127 6.62 3.07 9.61
CA VAL A 127 7.94 3.64 9.28
C VAL A 127 7.80 4.87 8.37
N GLY A 128 6.87 4.83 7.42
CA GLY A 128 6.59 5.96 6.54
C GLY A 128 6.08 7.21 7.26
N TYR A 129 5.27 7.01 8.31
CA TYR A 129 4.73 8.09 9.12
C TYR A 129 5.78 8.74 10.04
N GLU A 130 6.76 7.99 10.53
CA GLU A 130 7.76 8.47 11.50
C GLU A 130 8.55 9.70 11.02
N ASP A 131 8.79 9.81 9.71
CA ASP A 131 9.59 10.88 9.09
C ASP A 131 8.73 11.79 8.18
N GLU A 132 7.39 11.74 8.26
CA GLU A 132 6.50 12.56 7.43
C GLU A 132 6.26 13.94 8.05
N GLU A 133 6.39 14.98 7.23
CA GLU A 133 6.22 16.37 7.64
C GLU A 133 5.07 17.09 6.91
N ASP A 134 4.60 16.55 5.77
CA ASP A 134 3.50 17.16 5.03
C ASP A 134 2.16 16.90 5.74
N PRO A 135 1.42 17.94 6.17
CA PRO A 135 0.21 17.76 6.96
C PRO A 135 -0.87 16.94 6.27
N LYS A 136 -0.97 17.01 4.94
CA LYS A 136 -1.99 16.26 4.18
C LYS A 136 -1.63 14.79 4.08
N VAL A 137 -0.33 14.49 3.97
CA VAL A 137 0.13 13.10 3.94
C VAL A 137 -0.03 12.47 5.33
N MET A 138 0.29 13.22 6.39
CA MET A 138 0.04 12.78 7.77
C MET A 138 -1.43 12.43 8.02
N GLU A 139 -2.36 13.30 7.62
CA GLU A 139 -3.80 13.04 7.73
C GLU A 139 -4.19 11.72 7.04
N ALA A 140 -3.66 11.46 5.85
CA ALA A 140 -3.92 10.22 5.12
C ALA A 140 -3.32 8.98 5.82
N TYR A 141 -2.14 9.08 6.43
CA TYR A 141 -1.59 8.01 7.27
C TYR A 141 -2.47 7.75 8.50
N GLU A 142 -2.90 8.81 9.19
CA GLU A 142 -3.74 8.71 10.39
C GLU A 142 -5.09 8.03 10.09
N GLN A 143 -5.70 8.33 8.94
CA GLN A 143 -6.93 7.67 8.49
C GLN A 143 -6.77 6.14 8.35
N ILE A 144 -5.69 5.69 7.72
CA ILE A 144 -5.40 4.26 7.58
C ILE A 144 -5.00 3.65 8.92
N GLY A 145 -4.16 4.34 9.70
CA GLY A 145 -3.71 3.89 11.01
C GLY A 145 -4.89 3.64 11.95
N SER A 146 -5.84 4.58 12.01
CA SER A 146 -7.08 4.42 12.75
C SER A 146 -7.85 3.18 12.29
N LEU A 147 -8.02 2.99 10.98
CA LEU A 147 -8.70 1.81 10.43
C LEU A 147 -8.03 0.49 10.83
N LEU A 148 -6.70 0.43 10.85
CA LEU A 148 -5.94 -0.78 11.19
C LEU A 148 -5.99 -1.10 12.69
N VAL A 149 -5.98 -0.10 13.56
CA VAL A 149 -6.10 -0.29 15.01
C VAL A 149 -7.48 -0.87 15.34
N HIS A 150 -8.57 -0.25 14.87
CA HIS A 150 -9.92 -0.74 15.14
C HIS A 150 -10.21 -2.10 14.48
N GLY A 151 -9.58 -2.39 13.33
CA GLY A 151 -9.69 -3.69 12.67
C GLY A 151 -9.00 -4.83 13.42
N SER A 152 -7.95 -4.53 14.19
CA SER A 152 -7.16 -5.54 14.93
C SER A 152 -7.84 -6.04 16.21
N GLU A 153 -8.74 -5.24 16.81
CA GLU A 153 -9.52 -5.64 18.00
C GLU A 153 -10.51 -6.78 17.69
N SER A 154 -10.80 -7.03 16.40
CA SER A 154 -11.63 -8.17 15.96
C SER A 154 -10.81 -9.43 15.66
N GLU A 155 -9.48 -9.36 15.74
CA GLU A 155 -8.54 -10.43 15.37
C GLU A 155 -7.59 -10.83 16.54
N GLU A 156 -7.93 -10.57 17.81
CA GLU A 156 -7.23 -11.23 18.91
C GLU A 156 -7.69 -12.70 19.03
N PRO A 157 -6.82 -13.70 18.81
CA PRO A 157 -7.07 -15.02 19.35
C PRO A 157 -6.95 -14.90 20.86
N SER A 158 -8.06 -15.14 21.56
CA SER A 158 -8.11 -15.33 23.00
C SER A 158 -7.14 -16.45 23.41
N THR A 159 -5.91 -16.08 23.76
CA THR A 159 -5.04 -16.93 24.57
C THR A 159 -5.54 -16.87 26.01
N THR A 160 -6.66 -17.54 26.26
CA THR A 160 -7.05 -17.96 27.59
C THR A 160 -6.14 -19.13 27.96
N THR A 161 -4.98 -18.84 28.54
CA THR A 161 -4.15 -19.88 29.16
C THR A 161 -4.85 -20.34 30.44
N SER A 162 -5.66 -21.38 30.31
CA SER A 162 -6.07 -22.22 31.43
C SER A 162 -4.88 -23.07 31.89
N LYS A 163 -4.29 -22.73 33.04
CA LYS A 163 -3.90 -23.67 34.11
C LYS A 163 -3.39 -22.94 35.33
#